data_AF-A0A428U7T7-F1
#
_entry.id   AF-A0A428U7T7-F1
#
_cell.length_a   1.000
_cell.length_b   1.000
_cell.length_c   1.000
_cell.angle_alpha   90.00
_cell.angle_beta   90.00
_cell.angle_gamma   90.00
#
_symmetry.space_group_name_H-M   'P 1'
#
loop_
_entity.id
_entity.type
_entity.pdbx_description
1 polymer ?
#
loop_
_entity_poly.entity_id
_entity_poly.type
_entity_poly.pdbx_seq_one_letter_code
_entity_poly.pdbx_strand_id
1 'polypeptide(L)'
;MRLINTATLSLDEFFGDQVPEYAILSHTWHEEEVAFRDWADQASASRKKGYRKIVDTCRLAREQGYGYVWVDTNCIDKSSSAELSEAINSMFSWYQGARVCYVYLSDVPSPALGEPMDTKTFRRSRWFTRGWTLQELLAPRDVEFYSKDWSLLGTKLSLCPEISLITGINAKYLGKKCLGVWYICPRSGAVVQSIEYDIPVNNASVAERLSWVSNRSTTRPEDIAYCMLGILGLHMPLLYGEGHGAFLRLQGEIMKVSNDQSLFCWTWDRYYDRGSILAPHPSAFSGSSHYVPRPGPRPSPYHLTNAGLKIELSFLSCISPTTFLAILEAGCSSSGSKIGLPFYGNHQAQRMYRQPNPPVPIQLCEGLVENQALP
;
A
#
# COMPACT_ATOMS: atom_id res chain seq x y z
N MET A 1 1.53 -0.44 22.23
CA MET A 1 2.56 0.12 21.32
C MET A 1 3.71 0.66 22.15
N ARG A 2 4.97 0.43 21.74
CA ARG A 2 6.14 1.05 22.39
C ARG A 2 6.63 2.27 21.61
N LEU A 3 7.12 3.27 22.33
CA LEU A 3 7.71 4.49 21.77
C LEU A 3 9.03 4.79 22.46
N ILE A 4 9.96 5.40 21.72
CA ILE A 4 11.22 5.90 22.24
C ILE A 4 10.99 7.31 22.78
N ASN A 5 11.33 7.55 24.05
CA ASN A 5 11.37 8.88 24.63
C ASN A 5 12.54 9.67 24.03
N THR A 6 12.26 10.82 23.41
CA THR A 6 13.29 11.56 22.65
C THR A 6 14.36 12.23 23.53
N ALA A 7 14.11 12.38 24.83
CA ALA A 7 15.06 12.96 25.78
C ALA A 7 15.96 11.90 26.42
N THR A 8 15.39 10.75 26.80
CA THR A 8 16.09 9.70 27.56
C THR A 8 16.54 8.51 26.71
N LEU A 9 16.02 8.38 25.48
CA LEU A 9 16.18 7.23 24.60
C LEU A 9 15.64 5.91 25.18
N SER A 10 14.90 5.96 26.30
CA SER A 10 14.23 4.78 26.86
C SER A 10 12.98 4.40 26.06
N LEU A 11 12.58 3.13 26.14
CA LEU A 11 11.34 2.63 25.56
C LEU A 11 10.23 2.68 26.60
N ASP A 12 9.18 3.43 26.30
CA ASP A 12 7.96 3.52 27.09
C ASP A 12 6.83 2.77 26.37
N GLU A 13 5.97 2.08 27.12
CA GLU A 13 4.84 1.32 26.58
C GLU A 13 3.51 2.01 26.85
N PHE A 14 2.67 2.08 25.82
CA PHE A 14 1.37 2.75 25.84
C PHE A 14 0.27 1.86 25.28
N PHE A 15 -0.94 2.00 25.83
CA PHE A 15 -2.12 1.21 25.46
C PHE A 15 -3.30 2.11 25.11
N GLY A 16 -4.00 1.79 24.01
CA GLY A 16 -5.22 2.49 23.59
C GLY A 16 -5.08 4.00 23.53
N ASP A 17 -5.99 4.72 24.19
CA ASP A 17 -6.05 6.18 24.19
C ASP A 17 -4.94 6.87 25.00
N GLN A 18 -4.04 6.10 25.64
CA GLN A 18 -2.90 6.64 26.38
C GLN A 18 -1.70 6.94 25.50
N VAL A 19 -1.77 6.60 24.21
CA VAL A 19 -0.68 6.85 23.26
C VAL A 19 -0.49 8.37 23.10
N PRO A 20 0.68 8.94 23.44
CA PRO A 20 0.95 10.36 23.30
C PRO A 20 1.10 10.75 21.84
N GLU A 21 1.25 12.04 21.54
CA GLU A 21 1.68 12.45 20.20
C GLU A 21 3.11 11.99 19.93
N TYR A 22 3.37 11.44 18.75
CA TYR A 22 4.68 10.92 18.36
C TYR A 22 5.00 11.21 16.88
N ALA A 23 6.29 11.25 16.59
CA ALA A 23 6.81 11.15 15.23
C ALA A 23 7.14 9.69 14.90
N ILE A 24 7.21 9.34 13.62
CA ILE A 24 7.51 7.97 13.18
C ILE A 24 8.65 7.96 12.16
N LEU A 25 9.57 6.99 12.27
CA LEU A 25 10.63 6.79 11.31
C LEU A 25 10.20 5.85 10.19
N SER A 26 10.42 6.28 8.96
CA SER A 26 10.37 5.46 7.76
C SER A 26 11.76 5.36 7.17
N HIS A 27 12.23 4.13 6.94
CA HIS A 27 13.59 3.90 6.45
C HIS A 27 13.72 2.52 5.80
N THR A 28 14.77 2.34 5.01
CA THR A 28 15.12 0.99 4.52
C THR A 28 16.10 0.34 5.48
N TRP A 29 15.97 -0.95 5.78
CA TRP A 29 16.91 -1.61 6.69
C TRP A 29 18.28 -1.82 6.03
N HIS A 30 19.34 -1.74 6.83
CA HIS A 30 20.72 -1.92 6.41
C HIS A 30 21.37 -3.02 7.28
N GLU A 31 22.67 -3.22 7.12
CA GLU A 31 23.43 -4.07 8.05
C GLU A 31 23.47 -3.43 9.44
N GLU A 32 23.47 -4.27 10.48
CA GLU A 32 23.58 -3.86 11.89
C GLU A 32 22.46 -2.91 12.33
N GLU A 33 21.22 -3.30 12.05
CA GLU A 33 20.04 -2.67 12.68
C GLU A 33 20.02 -2.91 14.19
N VAL A 34 19.48 -1.93 14.92
CA VAL A 34 19.27 -2.06 16.37
C VAL A 34 17.91 -2.66 16.61
N ALA A 35 17.87 -3.93 17.04
CA ALA A 35 16.65 -4.61 17.40
C ALA A 35 16.18 -4.20 18.81
N PHE A 36 14.93 -4.53 19.15
CA PHE A 36 14.35 -4.29 20.48
C PHE A 36 15.28 -4.71 21.62
N ARG A 37 15.82 -5.94 21.56
CA ARG A 37 16.72 -6.47 22.61
C ARG A 37 18.04 -5.73 22.71
N ASP A 38 18.56 -5.23 21.58
CA ASP A 38 19.81 -4.46 21.59
C ASP A 38 19.60 -3.10 22.27
N TRP A 39 18.41 -2.51 22.09
CA TRP A 39 18.06 -1.20 22.64
C TRP A 39 18.05 -1.15 24.17
N ALA A 40 17.92 -2.30 24.83
CA ALA A 40 18.01 -2.40 26.29
C ALA A 40 19.41 -2.06 26.82
N ASP A 41 20.47 -2.32 26.05
CA ASP A 41 21.85 -1.93 26.37
C ASP A 41 22.34 -0.87 25.38
N GLN A 42 22.17 0.40 25.77
CA GLN A 42 22.58 1.54 24.96
C GLN A 42 24.08 1.54 24.62
N ALA A 43 24.94 0.98 25.48
CA ALA A 43 26.36 0.88 25.20
C ALA A 43 26.64 -0.11 24.07
N SER A 44 25.89 -1.21 23.98
CA SER A 44 25.97 -2.14 22.87
C SER A 44 25.28 -1.63 21.61
N ALA A 45 24.08 -1.08 21.76
CA ALA A 45 23.32 -0.48 20.67
C ALA A 45 24.13 0.58 19.91
N SER A 46 24.82 1.46 20.63
CA SER A 46 25.62 2.56 20.05
C SER A 46 26.75 2.12 19.12
N ARG A 47 27.18 0.86 19.18
CA ARG A 47 28.20 0.29 18.28
C ARG A 47 27.64 -0.13 16.93
N LYS A 48 26.31 -0.25 16.79
CA LYS A 48 25.66 -0.68 15.56
C LYS A 48 25.42 0.49 14.61
N LYS A 49 25.62 0.28 13.30
CA LYS A 49 25.40 1.30 12.26
C LYS A 49 23.99 1.90 12.31
N GLY A 50 22.97 1.08 12.60
CA GLY A 50 21.58 1.52 12.68
C GLY A 50 21.25 2.44 13.87
N TYR A 51 22.14 2.57 14.86
CA TYR A 51 21.88 3.39 16.05
C TYR A 51 21.78 4.88 15.74
N ARG A 52 22.70 5.38 14.91
CA ARG A 52 22.85 6.81 14.68
C ARG A 52 21.58 7.44 14.10
N LYS A 53 20.95 6.78 13.13
CA LYS A 53 19.69 7.25 12.54
C LYS A 53 18.56 7.33 13.56
N ILE A 54 18.47 6.43 14.54
CA ILE A 54 17.41 6.47 15.57
C ILE A 54 17.64 7.65 16.50
N VAL A 55 18.90 7.89 16.91
CA VAL A 55 19.26 9.06 17.73
C VAL A 55 19.01 10.37 16.98
N ASP A 56 19.40 10.44 15.71
CA ASP A 56 19.13 11.63 14.88
C ASP A 56 17.63 11.86 14.67
N THR A 57 16.85 10.78 14.54
CA THR A 57 15.37 10.86 14.52
C THR A 57 14.84 11.46 15.82
N CYS A 58 15.32 10.98 16.98
CA CYS A 58 14.90 11.51 18.29
C CYS A 58 15.30 12.99 18.45
N ARG A 59 16.48 13.37 17.98
CA ARG A 59 16.94 14.76 17.98
C ARG A 59 16.02 15.63 17.14
N LEU A 60 15.74 15.24 15.90
CA LEU A 60 14.86 15.96 14.98
C LEU A 60 13.44 16.08 15.56
N ALA A 61 12.89 14.98 16.07
CA ALA A 61 11.57 14.95 16.71
C ALA A 61 11.48 15.96 17.86
N ARG A 62 12.52 15.99 18.72
CA ARG A 62 12.59 16.91 19.86
C ARG A 62 12.72 18.38 19.42
N GLU A 63 13.51 18.67 18.39
CA GLU A 63 13.64 20.00 17.79
C GLU A 63 12.28 20.50 17.24
N GLN A 64 11.43 19.59 16.76
CA GLN A 64 10.07 19.89 16.29
C GLN A 64 8.98 19.76 17.39
N GLY A 65 9.35 19.53 18.65
CA GLY A 65 8.43 19.52 19.79
C GLY A 65 7.76 18.16 20.09
N TYR A 66 8.20 17.07 19.47
CA TYR A 66 7.69 15.72 19.74
C TYR A 66 8.53 15.00 20.81
N GLY A 67 7.85 14.59 21.89
CA GLY A 67 8.47 13.87 23.01
C GLY A 67 8.73 12.38 22.74
N TYR A 68 8.11 11.82 21.70
CA TYR A 68 8.15 10.39 21.41
C TYR A 68 8.36 10.10 19.93
N VAL A 69 9.08 9.00 19.64
CA VAL A 69 9.31 8.47 18.30
C VAL A 69 8.98 6.99 18.24
N TRP A 70 8.36 6.53 17.15
CA TRP A 70 8.22 5.12 16.83
C TRP A 70 9.22 4.70 15.74
N VAL A 71 9.89 3.56 15.92
CA VAL A 71 10.76 2.93 14.91
C VAL A 71 10.53 1.42 14.92
N ASP A 72 10.23 0.83 13.75
CA ASP A 72 9.86 -0.58 13.60
C ASP A 72 10.95 -1.58 14.04
N THR A 73 12.22 -1.19 13.97
CA THR A 73 13.36 -2.05 14.32
C THR A 73 13.45 -2.35 15.80
N ASN A 74 13.14 -1.38 16.65
CA ASN A 74 13.32 -1.48 18.10
C ASN A 74 12.03 -1.30 18.92
N CYS A 75 10.95 -0.76 18.35
CA CYS A 75 9.67 -0.64 19.05
C CYS A 75 8.86 -1.95 18.99
N ILE A 76 9.24 -2.90 18.14
CA ILE A 76 8.60 -4.21 17.99
C ILE A 76 9.58 -5.31 18.43
N ASP A 77 9.14 -6.18 19.34
CA ASP A 77 9.87 -7.42 19.64
C ASP A 77 9.54 -8.48 18.58
N LYS A 78 10.37 -8.49 17.54
CA LYS A 78 10.25 -9.45 16.43
C LYS A 78 10.51 -10.91 16.86
N SER A 79 10.97 -11.16 18.08
CA SER A 79 11.10 -12.51 18.63
C SER A 79 9.77 -13.08 19.18
N SER A 80 8.80 -12.20 19.47
CA SER A 80 7.45 -12.56 19.86
C SER A 80 6.56 -12.65 18.63
N SER A 81 6.12 -13.86 18.25
CA SER A 81 5.25 -14.05 17.09
C SER A 81 3.88 -13.37 17.26
N ALA A 82 3.35 -13.36 18.49
CA ALA A 82 2.10 -12.69 18.83
C ALA A 82 2.21 -11.17 18.62
N GLU A 83 3.28 -10.57 19.14
CA GLU A 83 3.51 -9.13 19.00
C GLU A 83 3.83 -8.75 17.55
N LEU A 84 4.64 -9.54 16.85
CA LEU A 84 4.92 -9.31 15.42
C LEU A 84 3.61 -9.34 14.61
N SER A 85 2.70 -10.26 14.91
CA SER A 85 1.40 -10.35 14.27
C SER A 85 0.51 -9.14 14.57
N GLU A 86 0.45 -8.71 15.84
CA GLU A 86 -0.28 -7.51 16.24
C GLU A 86 0.29 -6.27 15.52
N ALA A 87 1.61 -6.14 15.51
CA ALA A 87 2.30 -5.00 14.94
C ALA A 87 2.08 -4.87 13.43
N ILE A 88 2.20 -5.96 12.67
CA ILE A 88 1.98 -5.93 11.22
C ILE A 88 0.52 -5.59 10.88
N ASN A 89 -0.44 -6.13 11.64
CA ASN A 89 -1.86 -5.80 11.44
C ASN A 89 -2.19 -4.35 11.87
N SER A 90 -1.39 -3.77 12.76
CA SER A 90 -1.59 -2.40 13.28
C SER A 90 -0.75 -1.34 12.58
N MET A 91 0.26 -1.73 11.78
CA MET A 91 1.31 -0.83 11.29
C MET A 91 0.76 0.37 10.54
N PHE A 92 -0.22 0.17 9.66
CA PHE A 92 -0.86 1.27 8.94
C PHE A 92 -1.51 2.28 9.89
N SER A 93 -2.22 1.80 10.92
CA SER A 93 -2.83 2.68 11.92
C SER A 93 -1.80 3.44 12.74
N TRP A 94 -0.64 2.82 13.04
CA TRP A 94 0.46 3.50 13.73
C TRP A 94 1.13 4.56 12.85
N TYR A 95 1.29 4.32 11.55
CA TYR A 95 1.73 5.37 10.62
C TYR A 95 0.68 6.48 10.45
N GLN A 96 -0.60 6.12 10.41
CA GLN A 96 -1.71 7.08 10.31
C GLN A 96 -1.87 7.97 11.56
N GLY A 97 -1.58 7.41 12.75
CA GLY A 97 -1.65 8.11 14.04
C GLY A 97 -0.44 9.03 14.32
N ALA A 98 0.66 8.85 13.60
CA ALA A 98 1.85 9.69 13.76
C ALA A 98 1.57 11.14 13.34
N ARG A 99 2.16 12.10 14.07
CA ARG A 99 2.09 13.52 13.72
C ARG A 99 2.89 13.85 12.48
N VAL A 100 4.04 13.20 12.32
CA VAL A 100 4.91 13.32 11.15
C VAL A 100 5.67 12.03 10.95
N CYS A 101 5.83 11.63 9.69
CA CYS A 101 6.68 10.54 9.27
C CYS A 101 7.98 11.10 8.68
N TYR A 102 9.09 10.83 9.34
CA TYR A 102 10.42 11.16 8.83
C TYR A 102 10.91 10.04 7.94
N VAL A 103 11.05 10.31 6.64
CA VAL A 103 11.61 9.38 5.67
C VAL A 103 13.11 9.63 5.56
N TYR A 104 13.91 8.72 6.08
CA TYR A 104 15.37 8.79 5.98
C TYR A 104 15.88 8.03 4.74
N LEU A 105 16.46 8.77 3.80
CA LEU A 105 17.00 8.25 2.54
C LEU A 105 18.53 8.18 2.60
N SER A 106 19.06 7.05 3.08
CA SER A 106 20.52 6.86 3.23
C SER A 106 21.31 6.86 1.92
N ASP A 107 20.64 6.67 0.78
CA ASP A 107 21.21 6.63 -0.57
C ASP A 107 21.02 7.94 -1.36
N VAL A 108 20.42 8.97 -0.75
CA VAL A 108 20.21 10.28 -1.38
C VAL A 108 21.09 11.33 -0.71
N PRO A 109 22.03 11.97 -1.44
CA PRO A 109 22.85 13.04 -0.89
C PRO A 109 22.03 14.33 -0.71
N SER A 110 22.47 15.20 0.19
CA SER A 110 21.96 16.58 0.23
C SER A 110 22.27 17.34 -1.05
N PRO A 111 21.39 18.28 -1.45
CA PRO A 111 21.73 19.28 -2.45
C PRO A 111 22.92 20.13 -1.96
N ALA A 112 23.75 20.58 -2.90
CA ALA A 112 24.75 21.60 -2.61
C ALA A 112 24.06 22.92 -2.26
N LEU A 113 24.75 23.80 -1.53
CA LEU A 113 24.17 25.06 -1.07
C LEU A 113 23.65 25.89 -2.25
N GLY A 114 22.34 26.16 -2.28
CA GLY A 114 21.68 26.94 -3.33
C GLY A 114 21.27 26.16 -4.58
N GLU A 115 21.58 24.86 -4.65
CA GLU A 115 21.20 23.99 -5.78
C GLU A 115 19.88 23.25 -5.49
N PRO A 116 19.07 22.94 -6.52
CA PRO A 116 17.90 22.09 -6.35
C PRO A 116 18.29 20.65 -5.99
N MET A 117 17.36 19.92 -5.35
CA MET A 117 17.55 18.49 -5.08
C MET A 117 17.82 17.71 -6.38
N ASP A 118 18.79 16.79 -6.34
CA ASP A 118 19.00 15.83 -7.42
C ASP A 118 17.82 14.85 -7.52
N THR A 119 16.82 15.22 -8.32
CA THR A 119 15.63 14.43 -8.59
C THR A 119 15.96 13.05 -9.17
N LYS A 120 17.07 12.88 -9.88
CA LYS A 120 17.44 11.59 -10.47
C LYS A 120 17.88 10.61 -9.39
N THR A 121 18.68 11.04 -8.42
CA THR A 121 19.08 10.19 -7.30
C THR A 121 17.90 9.92 -6.36
N PHE A 122 17.07 10.93 -6.08
CA PHE A 122 15.83 10.75 -5.32
C PHE A 122 14.91 9.68 -5.93
N ARG A 123 14.66 9.75 -7.25
CA ARG A 123 13.82 8.78 -7.98
C ARG A 123 14.36 7.35 -7.96
N ARG A 124 15.67 7.18 -7.76
CA ARG A 124 16.35 5.89 -7.72
C ARG A 124 16.55 5.36 -6.31
N SER A 125 16.11 6.10 -5.28
CA SER A 125 16.25 5.65 -3.91
C SER A 125 15.58 4.29 -3.73
N ARG A 126 16.29 3.39 -3.03
CA ARG A 126 15.79 2.08 -2.62
C ARG A 126 14.50 2.19 -1.83
N TRP A 127 14.26 3.32 -1.16
CA TRP A 127 13.04 3.53 -0.39
C TRP A 127 11.77 3.33 -1.24
N PHE A 128 11.76 3.75 -2.51
CA PHE A 128 10.61 3.59 -3.40
C PHE A 128 10.38 2.15 -3.87
N THR A 129 11.35 1.26 -3.69
CA THR A 129 11.28 -0.13 -4.18
C THR A 129 10.98 -1.14 -3.06
N ARG A 130 10.88 -0.71 -1.81
CA ARG A 130 10.55 -1.58 -0.67
C ARG A 130 9.04 -1.69 -0.47
N GLY A 131 8.55 -2.88 -0.15
CA GLY A 131 7.12 -3.12 0.05
C GLY A 131 6.52 -2.30 1.20
N TRP A 132 7.13 -2.37 2.39
CA TRP A 132 6.64 -1.72 3.61
C TRP A 132 6.53 -0.20 3.51
N THR A 133 7.48 0.46 2.83
CA THR A 133 7.50 1.92 2.65
C THR A 133 6.30 2.47 1.91
N LEU A 134 5.50 1.62 1.25
CA LEU A 134 4.23 2.03 0.66
C LEU A 134 3.21 2.48 1.71
N GLN A 135 3.07 1.73 2.81
CA GLN A 135 2.21 2.15 3.92
C GLN A 135 2.76 3.40 4.60
N GLU A 136 4.09 3.46 4.72
CA GLU A 136 4.82 4.56 5.35
C GLU A 136 4.69 5.88 4.56
N LEU A 137 4.41 5.80 3.25
CA LEU A 137 4.07 6.93 2.40
C LEU A 137 2.60 7.37 2.53
N LEU A 138 1.70 6.39 2.46
CA LEU A 138 0.27 6.60 2.26
C LEU A 138 -0.49 6.86 3.56
N ALA A 139 -0.13 6.17 4.65
CA ALA A 139 -0.87 6.24 5.89
C ALA A 139 -0.63 7.56 6.66
N PRO A 140 0.62 8.06 6.80
CA PRO A 140 0.85 9.29 7.55
C PRO A 140 0.27 10.51 6.86
N ARG A 141 -0.21 11.42 7.71
CA ARG A 141 -0.73 12.73 7.34
C ARG A 141 0.35 13.65 6.77
N ASP A 142 1.46 13.72 7.49
CA ASP A 142 2.63 14.53 7.15
C ASP A 142 3.84 13.61 6.96
N VAL A 143 4.58 13.84 5.89
CA VAL A 143 5.78 13.07 5.54
C VAL A 143 6.85 14.05 5.09
N GLU A 144 8.02 13.95 5.73
CA GLU A 144 9.20 14.78 5.45
C GLU A 144 10.35 13.87 5.00
N PHE A 145 10.94 14.18 3.86
CA PHE A 145 12.03 13.41 3.29
C PHE A 145 13.37 14.03 3.66
N TYR A 146 14.27 13.21 4.18
CA TYR A 146 15.59 13.60 4.64
C TYR A 146 16.68 12.84 3.88
N SER A 147 17.75 13.56 3.53
CA SER A 147 18.94 12.99 2.90
C SER A 147 19.76 12.13 3.87
N LYS A 148 20.84 11.52 3.36
CA LYS A 148 21.81 10.72 4.14
C LYS A 148 22.45 11.45 5.32
N ASP A 149 22.47 12.78 5.30
CA ASP A 149 23.03 13.67 6.34
C ASP A 149 21.93 14.45 7.09
N TRP A 150 20.67 14.00 6.98
CA TRP A 150 19.51 14.59 7.65
C TRP A 150 19.17 16.02 7.23
N SER A 151 19.55 16.42 6.00
CA SER A 151 19.03 17.65 5.41
C SER A 151 17.64 17.42 4.84
N LEU A 152 16.73 18.36 5.06
CA LEU A 152 15.36 18.30 4.53
C LEU A 152 15.40 18.43 2.99
N LEU A 153 14.86 17.43 2.31
CA LEU A 153 14.73 17.39 0.85
C LEU A 153 13.38 17.96 0.39
N GLY A 154 12.35 17.78 1.20
CA GLY A 154 10.99 18.25 0.93
C GLY A 154 9.94 17.45 1.68
N THR A 155 8.68 17.80 1.47
CA THR A 155 7.52 17.10 2.04
C THR A 155 6.82 16.24 0.99
N LYS A 156 5.96 15.30 1.41
CA LYS A 156 5.08 14.57 0.48
C LYS A 156 4.27 15.50 -0.42
N LEU A 157 3.89 16.69 0.07
CA LEU A 157 3.17 17.69 -0.73
C LEU A 157 4.08 18.38 -1.74
N SER A 158 5.25 18.86 -1.31
CA SER A 158 6.16 19.58 -2.22
C SER A 158 6.77 18.66 -3.28
N LEU A 159 6.89 17.36 -2.98
CA LEU A 159 7.44 16.33 -3.87
C LEU A 159 6.34 15.47 -4.53
N CYS A 160 5.08 15.89 -4.44
CA CYS A 160 3.94 15.13 -4.95
C CYS A 160 4.08 14.76 -6.44
N PRO A 161 4.51 15.66 -7.36
CA PRO A 161 4.70 15.31 -8.76
C PRO A 161 5.74 14.19 -8.96
N GLU A 162 6.89 14.29 -8.28
CA GLU A 162 7.96 13.29 -8.33
C GLU A 162 7.50 11.95 -7.75
N ILE A 163 6.86 11.97 -6.58
CA ILE A 163 6.37 10.75 -5.92
C ILE A 163 5.31 10.07 -6.80
N SER A 164 4.37 10.83 -7.37
CA SER A 164 3.35 10.30 -8.27
C SER A 164 3.97 9.62 -9.49
N LEU A 165 4.98 10.26 -10.09
CA LEU A 165 5.71 9.71 -11.24
C LEU A 165 6.47 8.41 -10.90
N ILE A 166 7.12 8.33 -9.73
CA ILE A 166 7.89 7.15 -9.32
C ILE A 166 6.97 5.98 -8.98
N THR A 167 5.90 6.25 -8.24
CA THR A 167 5.08 5.22 -7.60
C THR A 167 3.88 4.80 -8.44
N GLY A 168 3.46 5.61 -9.42
CA GLY A 168 2.20 5.44 -10.14
C GLY A 168 0.97 5.78 -9.31
N ILE A 169 1.13 6.27 -8.07
CA ILE A 169 0.02 6.72 -7.22
C ILE A 169 -0.44 8.07 -7.74
N ASN A 170 -1.74 8.19 -8.04
CA ASN A 170 -2.30 9.46 -8.48
C ASN A 170 -2.13 10.54 -7.39
N ALA A 171 -1.76 11.77 -7.79
CA ALA A 171 -1.55 12.90 -6.89
C ALA A 171 -2.71 13.15 -5.91
N LYS A 172 -3.96 12.82 -6.30
CA LYS A 172 -5.15 12.92 -5.44
C LYS A 172 -5.09 12.07 -4.15
N TYR A 173 -4.22 11.06 -4.08
CA TYR A 173 -3.99 10.26 -2.87
C TYR A 173 -2.74 10.69 -2.08
N LEU A 174 -1.94 11.60 -2.63
CA LEU A 174 -0.71 12.11 -2.02
C LEU A 174 -0.88 13.52 -1.46
N GLY A 175 -1.86 14.26 -1.98
CA GLY A 175 -2.12 15.66 -1.70
C GLY A 175 -2.94 15.94 -0.44
N LYS A 176 -2.96 17.24 -0.12
CA LYS A 176 -3.84 17.88 0.85
C LYS A 176 -4.62 18.95 0.10
N LYS A 177 -5.93 19.04 0.30
CA LYS A 177 -6.77 20.09 -0.23
C LYS A 177 -7.03 21.13 0.86
N CYS A 178 -6.61 22.37 0.64
CA CYS A 178 -7.11 23.49 1.44
C CYS A 178 -8.60 23.68 1.14
N LEU A 179 -9.45 23.59 2.16
CA LEU A 179 -10.90 23.78 2.01
C LEU A 179 -11.30 25.25 1.91
N GLY A 180 -10.35 26.17 2.04
CA GLY A 180 -10.63 27.61 2.04
C GLY A 180 -11.39 28.10 3.29
N VAL A 181 -11.73 27.21 4.23
CA VAL A 181 -12.33 27.59 5.52
C VAL A 181 -11.20 27.87 6.50
N TRP A 182 -11.35 28.92 7.30
CA TRP A 182 -10.40 29.29 8.35
C TRP A 182 -11.08 29.08 9.69
N TYR A 183 -10.36 28.54 10.67
CA TYR A 183 -10.85 28.44 12.03
C TYR A 183 -9.77 28.90 13.01
N ILE A 184 -10.21 29.34 14.18
CA ILE A 184 -9.31 29.74 15.26
C ILE A 184 -9.00 28.48 16.06
N CYS A 185 -7.73 28.08 16.12
CA CYS A 185 -7.28 26.95 16.93
C CYS A 185 -7.61 27.24 18.41
N PRO A 186 -8.45 26.43 19.08
CA PRO A 186 -8.89 26.71 20.44
C PRO A 186 -7.75 26.72 21.48
N ARG A 187 -6.64 26.02 21.19
CA ARG A 187 -5.48 25.94 22.09
C ARG A 187 -4.46 27.05 21.89
N SER A 188 -4.26 27.51 20.65
CA SER A 188 -3.18 28.46 20.32
C SER A 188 -3.68 29.83 19.87
N GLY A 189 -4.98 30.00 19.61
CA GLY A 189 -5.54 31.23 19.05
C GLY A 189 -5.12 31.50 17.59
N ALA A 190 -4.33 30.61 16.98
CA ALA A 190 -3.87 30.77 15.61
C ALA A 190 -5.05 30.65 14.63
N VAL A 191 -5.09 31.53 13.63
CA VAL A 191 -5.99 31.38 12.48
C VAL A 191 -5.38 30.31 11.57
N VAL A 192 -6.02 29.14 11.52
CA VAL A 192 -5.56 27.98 10.77
C VAL A 192 -6.51 27.74 9.61
N GLN A 193 -5.95 27.52 8.41
CA GLN A 193 -6.74 27.08 7.27
C GLN A 193 -7.11 25.61 7.44
N SER A 194 -8.38 25.26 7.30
CA SER A 194 -8.82 23.87 7.28
C SER A 194 -8.30 23.20 6.02
N ILE A 195 -7.70 22.03 6.21
CA ILE A 195 -7.15 21.19 5.17
C ILE A 195 -7.90 19.85 5.25
N GLU A 196 -8.54 19.42 4.17
CA GLU A 196 -9.02 18.04 4.02
C GLU A 196 -8.02 17.26 3.18
N TYR A 197 -7.85 15.96 3.46
CA TYR A 197 -7.13 15.09 2.55
C TYR A 197 -7.96 14.91 1.29
N ASP A 198 -7.29 14.99 0.13
CA ASP A 198 -7.98 15.16 -1.15
C ASP A 198 -8.88 13.94 -1.44
N ILE A 199 -8.39 12.71 -1.20
CA ILE A 199 -9.19 11.47 -1.24
C ILE A 199 -8.58 10.37 -0.32
N PRO A 200 -9.36 9.70 0.55
CA PRO A 200 -8.91 8.51 1.27
C PRO A 200 -8.44 7.38 0.35
N VAL A 201 -7.37 6.66 0.74
CA VAL A 201 -6.79 5.57 -0.08
C VAL A 201 -7.77 4.41 -0.35
N ASN A 202 -8.79 4.21 0.50
CA ASN A 202 -9.81 3.18 0.32
C ASN A 202 -10.84 3.53 -0.78
N ASN A 203 -10.85 4.76 -1.30
CA ASN A 203 -11.62 5.11 -2.49
C ASN A 203 -10.97 4.61 -3.79
N ALA A 204 -9.69 4.25 -3.75
CA ALA A 204 -9.03 3.58 -4.87
C ALA A 204 -9.58 2.16 -5.04
N SER A 205 -9.74 1.75 -6.29
CA SER A 205 -10.14 0.38 -6.60
C SER A 205 -9.13 -0.64 -6.05
N VAL A 206 -9.55 -1.88 -5.91
CA VAL A 206 -8.65 -2.99 -5.55
C VAL A 206 -7.51 -3.09 -6.57
N ALA A 207 -7.80 -3.00 -7.88
CA ALA A 207 -6.78 -2.98 -8.92
C ALA A 207 -5.77 -1.84 -8.75
N GLU A 208 -6.26 -0.63 -8.45
CA GLU A 208 -5.42 0.54 -8.27
C GLU A 208 -4.52 0.39 -7.04
N ARG A 209 -5.05 -0.05 -5.91
CA ARG A 209 -4.25 -0.32 -4.70
C ARG A 209 -3.20 -1.40 -4.92
N LEU A 210 -3.55 -2.49 -5.60
CA LEU A 210 -2.60 -3.56 -5.93
C LEU A 210 -1.52 -3.12 -6.93
N SER A 211 -1.83 -2.16 -7.82
CA SER A 211 -0.84 -1.58 -8.73
C SER A 211 0.27 -0.80 -8.00
N TRP A 212 -0.03 -0.19 -6.84
CA TRP A 212 0.96 0.61 -6.11
C TRP A 212 2.12 -0.20 -5.51
N VAL A 213 1.93 -1.52 -5.36
CA VAL A 213 2.97 -2.45 -4.88
C VAL A 213 3.62 -3.25 -6.01
N SER A 214 3.16 -3.11 -7.25
CA SER A 214 3.56 -3.96 -8.39
C SER A 214 5.06 -3.91 -8.70
N ASN A 215 5.70 -2.76 -8.44
CA ASN A 215 7.13 -2.51 -8.70
C ASN A 215 7.97 -2.55 -7.42
N ARG A 216 7.42 -3.05 -6.31
CA ARG A 216 8.08 -3.14 -5.01
C ARG A 216 8.51 -4.57 -4.70
N SER A 217 9.44 -4.69 -3.77
CA SER A 217 10.04 -5.95 -3.33
C SER A 217 10.12 -6.03 -1.81
N THR A 218 10.10 -7.24 -1.30
CA THR A 218 10.27 -7.55 0.12
C THR A 218 11.37 -8.58 0.31
N THR A 219 11.93 -8.64 1.52
CA THR A 219 12.97 -9.63 1.85
C THR A 219 12.37 -11.02 2.03
N ARG A 220 11.25 -11.12 2.76
CA ARG A 220 10.46 -12.35 2.80
C ARG A 220 9.38 -12.30 1.72
N PRO A 221 9.16 -13.37 0.96
CA PRO A 221 8.17 -13.38 -0.12
C PRO A 221 6.74 -13.11 0.35
N GLU A 222 6.38 -13.55 1.56
CA GLU A 222 5.04 -13.36 2.13
C GLU A 222 4.75 -11.89 2.48
N ASP A 223 5.79 -11.12 2.81
CA ASP A 223 5.66 -9.72 3.22
C ASP A 223 5.08 -8.85 2.09
N ILE A 224 5.16 -9.27 0.82
CA ILE A 224 4.54 -8.53 -0.29
C ILE A 224 3.02 -8.47 -0.16
N ALA A 225 2.42 -9.46 0.52
CA ALA A 225 1.01 -9.47 0.86
C ALA A 225 0.76 -8.70 2.17
N TYR A 226 1.61 -8.92 3.18
CA TYR A 226 1.42 -8.31 4.51
C TYR A 226 1.61 -6.79 4.49
N CYS A 227 2.49 -6.27 3.64
CA CYS A 227 2.65 -4.83 3.45
C CYS A 227 1.44 -4.17 2.75
N MET A 228 0.42 -4.93 2.34
CA MET A 228 -0.81 -4.39 1.75
C MET A 228 -2.01 -4.39 2.71
N LEU A 229 -1.92 -5.03 3.88
CA LEU A 229 -3.06 -5.22 4.78
C LEU A 229 -3.77 -3.91 5.14
N GLY A 230 -3.04 -2.92 5.63
CA GLY A 230 -3.66 -1.64 6.01
C GLY A 230 -4.15 -0.80 4.84
N ILE A 231 -3.47 -0.86 3.68
CA ILE A 231 -3.93 -0.18 2.44
C ILE A 231 -5.25 -0.78 1.95
N LEU A 232 -5.40 -2.09 2.12
CA LEU A 232 -6.61 -2.82 1.75
C LEU A 232 -7.69 -2.80 2.84
N GLY A 233 -7.36 -2.40 4.06
CA GLY A 233 -8.26 -2.43 5.21
C GLY A 233 -8.55 -3.85 5.71
N LEU A 234 -7.56 -4.74 5.61
CA LEU A 234 -7.68 -6.17 5.92
C LEU A 234 -6.88 -6.56 7.15
N HIS A 235 -7.32 -7.65 7.79
CA HIS A 235 -6.60 -8.33 8.86
C HIS A 235 -6.54 -9.81 8.53
N MET A 236 -5.39 -10.45 8.69
CA MET A 236 -5.25 -11.89 8.49
C MET A 236 -4.08 -12.47 9.30
N PRO A 237 -4.12 -13.76 9.67
CA PRO A 237 -3.00 -14.42 10.35
C PRO A 237 -1.72 -14.36 9.53
N LEU A 238 -0.56 -14.19 10.16
CA LEU A 238 0.73 -14.23 9.49
C LEU A 238 1.31 -15.64 9.51
N LEU A 239 1.50 -16.22 8.34
CA LEU A 239 2.05 -17.55 8.12
C LEU A 239 3.40 -17.44 7.40
N TYR A 240 4.47 -17.15 8.14
CA TYR A 240 5.82 -17.13 7.56
C TYR A 240 6.23 -18.54 7.13
N GLY A 241 6.64 -18.68 5.86
CA GLY A 241 6.92 -19.97 5.21
C GLY A 241 5.91 -20.35 4.12
N GLU A 242 4.79 -19.60 3.95
CA GLU A 242 3.81 -19.86 2.88
C GLU A 242 4.24 -19.31 1.50
N GLY A 243 5.35 -18.59 1.43
CA GLY A 243 5.91 -18.05 0.19
C GLY A 243 4.96 -17.10 -0.53
N HIS A 244 4.89 -17.23 -1.86
CA HIS A 244 3.97 -16.45 -2.68
C HIS A 244 2.49 -16.81 -2.46
N GLY A 245 2.19 -17.88 -1.72
CA GLY A 245 0.82 -18.25 -1.33
C GLY A 245 0.13 -17.16 -0.50
N ALA A 246 0.89 -16.34 0.23
CA ALA A 246 0.37 -15.21 1.00
C ALA A 246 -0.43 -14.22 0.14
N PHE A 247 -0.01 -13.99 -1.10
CA PHE A 247 -0.69 -13.06 -2.01
C PHE A 247 -2.01 -13.63 -2.56
N LEU A 248 -2.07 -14.95 -2.78
CA LEU A 248 -3.34 -15.62 -3.11
C LEU A 248 -4.31 -15.57 -1.93
N ARG A 249 -3.80 -15.77 -0.71
CA ARG A 249 -4.59 -15.67 0.52
C ARG A 249 -5.11 -14.25 0.73
N LEU A 250 -4.28 -13.22 0.45
CA LEU A 250 -4.69 -11.81 0.48
C LEU A 250 -5.87 -11.54 -0.46
N GLN A 251 -5.79 -12.02 -1.71
CA GLN A 251 -6.92 -11.90 -2.65
C GLN A 251 -8.17 -12.63 -2.13
N GLY A 252 -7.99 -13.77 -1.46
CA GLY A 252 -9.04 -14.46 -0.71
C GLY A 252 -9.71 -13.58 0.34
N GLU A 253 -8.93 -12.87 1.16
CA GLU A 253 -9.45 -11.95 2.18
C GLU A 253 -10.14 -10.72 1.56
N ILE A 254 -9.61 -10.18 0.45
CA ILE A 254 -10.29 -9.11 -0.32
C ILE A 254 -11.68 -9.58 -0.73
N MET A 255 -11.80 -10.78 -1.27
CA MET A 255 -13.07 -11.34 -1.76
C MET A 255 -14.12 -11.55 -0.66
N LYS A 256 -13.72 -11.66 0.61
CA LYS A 256 -14.67 -11.78 1.73
C LYS A 256 -15.34 -10.46 2.10
N VAL A 257 -14.72 -9.32 1.79
CA VAL A 257 -15.16 -7.99 2.25
C VAL A 257 -15.45 -7.01 1.11
N SER A 258 -15.17 -7.38 -0.14
CA SER A 258 -15.31 -6.50 -1.30
C SER A 258 -15.89 -7.24 -2.51
N ASN A 259 -16.84 -6.60 -3.20
CA ASN A 259 -17.37 -7.01 -4.50
C ASN A 259 -16.69 -6.26 -5.67
N ASP A 260 -15.54 -5.64 -5.43
CA ASP A 260 -14.80 -4.91 -6.45
C ASP A 260 -14.18 -5.88 -7.47
N GLN A 261 -14.83 -6.01 -8.62
CA GLN A 261 -14.38 -6.91 -9.70
C GLN A 261 -13.13 -6.41 -10.42
N SER A 262 -12.61 -5.20 -10.12
CA SER A 262 -11.29 -4.78 -10.58
C SER A 262 -10.17 -5.70 -10.08
N LEU A 263 -10.42 -6.49 -9.02
CA LEU A 263 -9.53 -7.57 -8.57
C LEU A 263 -9.13 -8.53 -9.70
N PHE A 264 -9.99 -8.75 -10.71
CA PHE A 264 -9.72 -9.63 -11.84
C PHE A 264 -9.05 -8.91 -13.02
N CYS A 265 -8.88 -7.59 -12.94
CA CYS A 265 -8.32 -6.75 -13.99
C CYS A 265 -6.79 -6.67 -13.92
N TRP A 266 -6.11 -7.82 -14.04
CA TRP A 266 -4.65 -7.94 -14.06
C TRP A 266 -4.16 -8.58 -15.36
N THR A 267 -2.88 -8.43 -15.68
CA THR A 267 -2.28 -8.94 -16.93
C THR A 267 -1.74 -10.35 -16.75
N TRP A 268 -2.18 -11.27 -17.61
CA TRP A 268 -1.71 -12.64 -17.65
C TRP A 268 -0.26 -12.74 -18.14
N ASP A 269 0.56 -13.54 -17.44
CA ASP A 269 1.94 -13.86 -17.83
C ASP A 269 2.15 -15.38 -17.87
N ARG A 270 2.67 -15.84 -19.01
CA ARG A 270 2.80 -17.25 -19.39
C ARG A 270 3.81 -18.01 -18.57
N TYR A 271 4.75 -17.31 -17.94
CA TYR A 271 5.80 -17.93 -17.16
C TYR A 271 5.38 -18.27 -15.73
N TYR A 272 4.32 -17.64 -15.21
CA TYR A 272 3.99 -17.70 -13.78
C TYR A 272 2.59 -18.25 -13.47
N ASP A 273 1.70 -18.40 -14.47
CA ASP A 273 0.32 -18.79 -14.21
C ASP A 273 -0.06 -20.17 -14.80
N ARG A 274 -0.72 -20.98 -13.95
CA ARG A 274 -1.23 -22.33 -14.23
C ARG A 274 -2.73 -22.34 -14.58
N GLY A 275 -3.33 -21.19 -14.87
CA GLY A 275 -4.75 -21.05 -15.24
C GLY A 275 -5.65 -20.60 -14.09
N SER A 276 -5.10 -19.85 -13.13
CA SER A 276 -5.85 -19.26 -12.01
C SER A 276 -6.62 -17.99 -12.46
N ILE A 277 -7.78 -17.75 -11.86
CA ILE A 277 -8.48 -16.45 -12.00
C ILE A 277 -7.84 -15.35 -11.12
N LEU A 278 -7.16 -15.76 -10.04
CA LEU A 278 -6.43 -14.88 -9.13
C LEU A 278 -5.01 -14.68 -9.62
N ALA A 279 -4.50 -13.47 -9.44
CA ALA A 279 -3.15 -13.10 -9.86
C ALA A 279 -2.10 -13.82 -9.01
N PRO A 280 -1.00 -14.32 -9.60
CA PRO A 280 0.06 -15.00 -8.84
C PRO A 280 0.92 -14.03 -8.03
N HIS A 281 1.03 -12.75 -8.46
CA HIS A 281 1.91 -11.75 -7.86
C HIS A 281 1.39 -10.32 -8.16
N PRO A 282 1.61 -9.31 -7.28
CA PRO A 282 1.16 -7.95 -7.55
C PRO A 282 1.74 -7.30 -8.82
N SER A 283 2.88 -7.77 -9.33
CA SER A 283 3.46 -7.29 -10.60
C SER A 283 2.49 -7.42 -11.78
N ALA A 284 1.53 -8.35 -11.71
CA ALA A 284 0.46 -8.50 -12.69
C ALA A 284 -0.48 -7.29 -12.76
N PHE A 285 -0.49 -6.43 -11.75
CA PHE A 285 -1.32 -5.21 -11.67
C PHE A 285 -0.59 -3.94 -12.12
N SER A 286 0.63 -4.02 -12.66
CA SER A 286 1.42 -2.84 -13.05
C SER A 286 0.73 -1.88 -14.02
N GLY A 287 -0.17 -2.41 -14.87
CA GLY A 287 -1.00 -1.64 -15.80
C GLY A 287 -2.44 -1.41 -15.33
N SER A 288 -2.78 -1.73 -14.08
CA SER A 288 -4.17 -1.87 -13.64
C SER A 288 -4.74 -0.67 -12.89
N SER A 289 -3.97 0.40 -12.71
CA SER A 289 -4.36 1.59 -11.94
C SER A 289 -5.59 2.33 -12.49
N HIS A 290 -5.91 2.15 -13.76
CA HIS A 290 -7.03 2.83 -14.42
C HIS A 290 -8.36 2.08 -14.31
N TYR A 291 -8.38 0.84 -13.80
CA TYR A 291 -9.62 0.10 -13.61
C TYR A 291 -10.35 0.59 -12.37
N VAL A 292 -11.64 0.90 -12.52
CA VAL A 292 -12.51 1.38 -11.44
C VAL A 292 -13.74 0.48 -11.29
N PRO A 293 -14.31 0.34 -10.07
CA PRO A 293 -15.50 -0.46 -9.87
C PRO A 293 -16.69 0.21 -10.57
N ARG A 294 -17.56 -0.61 -11.18
CA ARG A 294 -18.82 -0.18 -11.78
C ARG A 294 -19.92 -1.14 -11.32
N PRO A 295 -20.30 -1.05 -10.02
CA PRO A 295 -21.22 -2.02 -9.43
C PRO A 295 -22.54 -2.04 -10.17
N GLY A 296 -23.05 -3.24 -10.41
CA GLY A 296 -24.35 -3.47 -10.99
C GLY A 296 -25.49 -3.18 -10.01
N PRO A 297 -26.75 -3.32 -10.46
CA PRO A 297 -27.92 -3.14 -9.59
C PRO A 297 -28.06 -4.24 -8.52
N ARG A 298 -27.35 -5.36 -8.67
CA ARG A 298 -27.40 -6.50 -7.75
C ARG A 298 -25.99 -6.86 -7.30
N PRO A 299 -25.78 -7.18 -6.01
CA PRO A 299 -24.50 -7.72 -5.56
C PRO A 299 -24.21 -9.06 -6.24
N SER A 300 -22.97 -9.23 -6.75
CA SER A 300 -22.46 -10.53 -7.20
C SER A 300 -21.42 -11.03 -6.17
N PRO A 301 -21.87 -11.76 -5.12
CA PRO A 301 -20.97 -12.24 -4.08
C PRO A 301 -20.03 -13.33 -4.59
N TYR A 302 -18.85 -13.39 -3.99
CA TYR A 302 -17.83 -14.38 -4.31
C TYR A 302 -17.89 -15.58 -3.37
N HIS A 303 -17.79 -16.79 -3.93
CA HIS A 303 -17.62 -18.00 -3.15
C HIS A 303 -16.39 -18.76 -3.62
N LEU A 304 -15.35 -18.79 -2.78
CA LEU A 304 -14.18 -19.63 -3.03
C LEU A 304 -14.44 -21.04 -2.48
N THR A 305 -14.30 -22.04 -3.34
CA THR A 305 -14.47 -23.46 -3.01
C THR A 305 -13.22 -24.26 -3.40
N ASN A 306 -13.16 -25.53 -3.02
CA ASN A 306 -12.10 -26.43 -3.51
C ASN A 306 -12.16 -26.65 -5.05
N ALA A 307 -13.28 -26.30 -5.70
CA ALA A 307 -13.42 -26.34 -7.16
C ALA A 307 -13.01 -25.03 -7.87
N GLY A 308 -12.73 -23.96 -7.10
CA GLY A 308 -12.39 -22.64 -7.62
C GLY A 308 -13.36 -21.55 -7.16
N LEU A 309 -13.31 -20.41 -7.86
CA LEU A 309 -14.18 -19.26 -7.63
C LEU A 309 -15.54 -19.48 -8.30
N LYS A 310 -16.62 -19.37 -7.52
CA LYS A 310 -17.98 -19.22 -8.01
C LYS A 310 -18.40 -17.75 -7.89
N ILE A 311 -18.81 -17.18 -9.01
CA ILE A 311 -19.24 -15.80 -9.20
C ILE A 311 -20.29 -15.75 -10.32
N GLU A 312 -21.24 -14.83 -10.23
CA GLU A 312 -22.24 -14.60 -11.27
C GLU A 312 -21.78 -13.42 -12.16
N LEU A 313 -21.67 -13.66 -13.46
CA LEU A 313 -21.18 -12.69 -14.44
C LEU A 313 -22.08 -12.71 -15.68
N SER A 314 -22.27 -11.54 -16.31
CA SER A 314 -22.89 -11.46 -17.63
C SER A 314 -21.88 -11.88 -18.70
N PHE A 315 -22.30 -12.63 -19.71
CA PHE A 315 -21.43 -13.05 -20.81
C PHE A 315 -21.93 -12.54 -22.16
N LEU A 316 -21.00 -12.15 -23.03
CA LEU A 316 -21.25 -12.07 -24.46
C LEU A 316 -20.83 -13.38 -25.11
N SER A 317 -21.74 -13.98 -25.88
CA SER A 317 -21.43 -15.15 -26.70
C SER A 317 -20.45 -14.76 -27.81
N CYS A 318 -19.34 -15.49 -27.93
CA CYS A 318 -18.42 -15.34 -29.04
C CYS A 318 -18.78 -16.31 -30.18
N ILE A 319 -18.11 -16.18 -31.32
CA ILE A 319 -18.31 -17.05 -32.50
C ILE A 319 -18.07 -18.54 -32.16
N SER A 320 -17.21 -18.84 -31.19
CA SER A 320 -16.97 -20.21 -30.71
C SER A 320 -17.94 -20.59 -29.59
N PRO A 321 -18.53 -21.80 -29.62
CA PRO A 321 -19.42 -22.29 -28.55
C PRO A 321 -18.70 -22.54 -27.23
N THR A 322 -17.37 -22.52 -27.23
CA THR A 322 -16.53 -22.76 -26.04
C THR A 322 -15.84 -21.51 -25.53
N THR A 323 -15.97 -20.37 -26.21
CA THR A 323 -15.33 -19.10 -25.83
C THR A 323 -16.39 -18.08 -25.48
N PHE A 324 -16.18 -17.37 -24.38
CA PHE A 324 -17.11 -16.40 -23.85
C PHE A 324 -16.36 -15.17 -23.38
N LEU A 325 -16.99 -14.01 -23.47
CA LEU A 325 -16.45 -12.77 -22.93
C LEU A 325 -17.27 -12.36 -21.71
N ALA A 326 -16.73 -12.60 -20.51
CA ALA A 326 -17.38 -12.20 -19.27
C ALA A 326 -17.28 -10.70 -19.09
N ILE A 327 -18.38 -10.02 -18.83
CA ILE A 327 -18.42 -8.59 -18.53
C ILE A 327 -18.26 -8.42 -17.02
N LEU A 328 -17.20 -7.74 -16.62
CA LEU A 328 -16.95 -7.40 -15.23
C LEU A 328 -17.74 -6.14 -14.85
N GLU A 329 -18.13 -6.05 -13.58
CA GLU A 329 -18.59 -4.83 -12.89
C GLU A 329 -17.41 -3.88 -12.61
N ALA A 330 -16.62 -3.62 -13.65
CA ALA A 330 -15.47 -2.75 -13.67
C ALA A 330 -15.44 -1.96 -14.98
N GLY A 331 -14.81 -0.79 -14.95
CA GLY A 331 -14.67 0.10 -16.10
C GLY A 331 -13.30 0.76 -16.18
N CYS A 332 -13.02 1.39 -17.30
CA CYS A 332 -11.86 2.29 -17.43
C CYS A 332 -12.21 3.68 -16.87
N SER A 333 -11.32 4.27 -16.06
CA SER A 333 -11.53 5.59 -15.45
C SER A 333 -11.62 6.73 -16.47
N SER A 334 -10.92 6.64 -17.61
CA SER A 334 -10.88 7.70 -18.62
C SER A 334 -12.04 7.65 -19.62
N SER A 335 -12.46 6.45 -20.03
CA SER A 335 -13.51 6.28 -21.05
C SER A 335 -14.86 5.84 -20.49
N GLY A 336 -14.91 5.30 -19.27
CA GLY A 336 -16.11 4.65 -18.73
C GLY A 336 -16.46 3.31 -19.38
N SER A 337 -15.68 2.85 -20.37
CA SER A 337 -15.88 1.59 -21.07
C SER A 337 -15.93 0.40 -20.11
N LYS A 338 -16.88 -0.52 -20.34
CA LYS A 338 -16.95 -1.78 -19.59
C LYS A 338 -15.75 -2.67 -19.90
N ILE A 339 -15.39 -3.51 -18.93
CA ILE A 339 -14.26 -4.43 -19.06
C ILE A 339 -14.76 -5.85 -19.29
N GLY A 340 -14.26 -6.48 -20.36
CA GLY A 340 -14.47 -7.88 -20.69
C GLY A 340 -13.25 -8.72 -20.29
N LEU A 341 -13.48 -9.91 -19.75
CA LEU A 341 -12.44 -10.92 -19.52
C LEU A 341 -12.75 -12.17 -20.34
N PRO A 342 -11.84 -12.63 -21.21
CA PRO A 342 -12.08 -13.79 -22.06
C PRO A 342 -11.99 -15.08 -21.25
N PHE A 343 -12.94 -15.98 -21.47
CA PHE A 343 -13.02 -17.30 -20.85
C PHE A 343 -13.19 -18.37 -21.91
N TYR A 344 -12.72 -19.58 -21.60
CA TYR A 344 -13.10 -20.79 -22.31
C TYR A 344 -13.73 -21.79 -21.35
N GLY A 345 -14.64 -22.61 -21.85
CA GLY A 345 -15.29 -23.61 -21.00
C GLY A 345 -16.56 -24.19 -21.59
N ASN A 346 -17.36 -24.79 -20.71
CA ASN A 346 -18.65 -25.34 -21.06
C ASN A 346 -19.73 -24.67 -20.19
N HIS A 347 -20.58 -23.88 -20.84
CA HIS A 347 -21.69 -23.17 -20.21
C HIS A 347 -22.66 -24.13 -19.49
N GLN A 348 -22.98 -25.28 -20.09
CA GLN A 348 -23.88 -26.27 -19.48
C GLN A 348 -23.29 -26.89 -18.21
N ALA A 349 -21.96 -27.04 -18.15
CA ALA A 349 -21.26 -27.55 -16.98
C ALA A 349 -20.94 -26.47 -15.94
N GLN A 350 -21.30 -25.20 -16.19
CA GLN A 350 -20.98 -24.04 -15.36
C GLN A 350 -19.50 -23.97 -14.96
N ARG A 351 -18.60 -24.40 -15.85
CA ARG A 351 -17.15 -24.46 -15.58
C ARG A 351 -16.39 -23.69 -16.65
N MET A 352 -15.77 -22.62 -16.20
CA MET A 352 -15.11 -21.63 -17.03
C MET A 352 -13.67 -21.40 -16.56
N TYR A 353 -12.78 -21.15 -17.50
CA TYR A 353 -11.37 -20.87 -17.25
C TYR A 353 -10.96 -19.58 -17.97
N ARG A 354 -10.21 -18.72 -17.28
CA ARG A 354 -9.68 -17.50 -17.89
C ARG A 354 -8.79 -17.86 -19.08
N GLN A 355 -9.00 -17.21 -20.23
CA GLN A 355 -8.12 -17.38 -21.37
C GLN A 355 -6.82 -16.59 -21.16
N PRO A 356 -5.66 -17.18 -21.54
CA PRO A 356 -4.37 -16.49 -21.47
C PRO A 356 -4.18 -15.46 -22.59
N ASN A 357 -5.00 -15.50 -23.64
CA ASN A 357 -4.90 -14.61 -24.79
C ASN A 357 -6.30 -14.05 -25.17
N PRO A 358 -6.49 -12.72 -25.25
CA PRO A 358 -5.52 -11.70 -24.89
C PRO A 358 -5.13 -11.75 -23.40
N PRO A 359 -3.88 -11.41 -23.05
CA PRO A 359 -3.39 -11.50 -21.67
C PRO A 359 -4.00 -10.44 -20.76
N VAL A 360 -4.44 -9.31 -21.33
CA VAL A 360 -5.05 -8.20 -20.61
C VAL A 360 -6.58 -8.24 -20.71
N PRO A 361 -7.30 -7.71 -19.71
CA PRO A 361 -8.72 -7.42 -19.85
C PRO A 361 -9.00 -6.52 -21.06
N ILE A 362 -10.13 -6.74 -21.72
CA ILE A 362 -10.53 -6.07 -22.96
C ILE A 362 -11.45 -4.91 -22.63
N GLN A 363 -11.14 -3.70 -23.12
CA GLN A 363 -12.08 -2.58 -23.07
C GLN A 363 -13.15 -2.75 -24.16
N LEU A 364 -14.41 -2.74 -23.77
CA LEU A 364 -15.54 -2.90 -24.69
C LEU A 364 -15.95 -1.54 -25.28
N CYS A 365 -16.19 -1.50 -26.58
CA CYS A 365 -16.75 -0.32 -27.25
C CYS A 365 -18.16 0.00 -26.73
N GLU A 366 -18.51 1.28 -26.71
CA GLU A 366 -19.88 1.73 -26.41
C GLU A 366 -20.86 1.11 -27.43
N GLY A 367 -21.92 0.46 -26.93
CA GLY A 367 -22.97 -0.18 -27.75
C GLY A 367 -22.96 -1.72 -27.79
N LEU A 368 -21.90 -2.40 -27.34
CA LEU A 368 -21.83 -3.88 -27.36
C LEU A 368 -22.66 -4.59 -26.27
N VAL A 369 -23.33 -3.85 -25.38
CA VAL A 369 -23.85 -4.39 -24.11
C VAL A 369 -25.38 -4.39 -23.99
N GLU A 370 -26.10 -4.17 -25.09
CA GLU A 370 -27.58 -4.14 -25.08
C GLU A 370 -28.26 -5.51 -25.34
N ASN A 371 -27.53 -6.61 -25.50
CA ASN A 371 -28.16 -7.91 -25.75
C ASN A 371 -28.02 -8.90 -24.58
N GLN A 372 -29.17 -9.10 -23.92
CA GLN A 372 -29.62 -10.22 -23.10
C GLN A 372 -28.63 -10.79 -22.07
N ALA A 373 -28.86 -10.46 -20.80
CA ALA A 373 -28.37 -11.26 -19.68
C ALA A 373 -28.94 -12.68 -19.80
N LEU A 374 -28.08 -13.66 -20.05
CA LEU A 374 -28.40 -15.07 -19.86
C LEU A 374 -27.97 -15.47 -18.44
N PRO A 375 -28.84 -16.15 -17.67
CA PRO A 375 -28.59 -16.55 -16.28
C PRO A 375 -27.52 -17.64 -16.14
#